data_AF-A0A7C2TG99-F1
#
_entry.id   AF-A0A7C2TG99-F1
#
_cell.length_a   1.000
_cell.length_b   1.000
_cell.length_c   1.000
_cell.angle_alpha   90.00
_cell.angle_beta   90.00
_cell.angle_gamma   90.00
#
_symmetry.space_group_name_H-M   'P 1'
#
loop_
_entity.id
_entity.type
_entity.pdbx_description
1 polymer ?
#
loop_
_entity_poly.entity_id
_entity_poly.type
_entity_poly.pdbx_seq_one_letter_code
_entity_poly.pdbx_strand_id
1 'polypeptide(L)'
;MSRQIRCCLAVLVFILGLEAGAGNPGPANAGAIPFRTLQGVLRLPGQAPRRSSPAGDPLAGMSAVETGGFHTCALTAAGGVICWGDNWSGQLGDGTVYNRSTPVGVSGLASGVVALAAGEAHTCALTAAGGVVCWGSNEYGQLGDGSATDSLTPVQVSGLSSGVVGLGIGGHHTCALLEGGGDTLSVPPGIAFERPLYLPMVGK
;
A
#
# COMPACT_ATOMS: atom_id res chain seq x y z
N MET A 1 14.55 12.45 -22.13
CA MET A 1 14.72 11.03 -21.74
C MET A 1 14.09 10.88 -20.34
N SER A 2 12.76 10.88 -20.17
CA SER A 2 11.81 9.75 -20.23
C SER A 2 12.19 8.54 -19.37
N ARG A 3 11.30 8.23 -18.38
CA ARG A 3 11.15 7.08 -17.43
C ARG A 3 11.13 7.64 -15.99
N GLN A 4 10.07 7.62 -15.17
CA GLN A 4 8.92 6.72 -15.00
C GLN A 4 7.71 7.51 -14.45
N ILE A 5 6.64 7.68 -15.23
CA ILE A 5 5.31 8.20 -14.79
C ILE A 5 4.27 7.06 -14.86
N ARG A 6 4.69 5.79 -14.70
CA ARG A 6 3.79 4.63 -14.90
C ARG A 6 3.36 3.89 -13.64
N CYS A 7 3.70 4.34 -12.43
CA CYS A 7 3.28 3.68 -11.20
C CYS A 7 1.83 3.99 -10.75
N CYS A 8 1.11 4.93 -11.37
CA CYS A 8 -0.26 5.27 -10.94
C CYS A 8 -1.35 4.29 -11.40
N LEU A 9 -1.11 3.46 -12.43
CA LEU A 9 -2.22 2.70 -13.03
C LEU A 9 -2.64 1.46 -12.23
N ALA A 10 -1.77 0.92 -11.36
CA ALA A 10 -2.12 -0.24 -10.53
C ALA A 10 -2.94 0.11 -9.29
N VAL A 11 -2.85 1.35 -8.79
CA VAL A 11 -3.56 1.80 -7.58
C VAL A 11 -5.08 1.91 -7.83
N LEU A 12 -5.50 2.15 -9.08
CA LEU A 12 -6.92 2.27 -9.42
C LEU A 12 -7.68 0.92 -9.42
N VAL A 13 -6.98 -0.20 -9.61
CA VAL A 13 -7.63 -1.52 -9.76
C VAL A 13 -8.05 -2.11 -8.40
N PHE A 14 -7.33 -1.80 -7.33
CA PHE A 14 -7.66 -2.28 -5.99
C PHE A 14 -8.85 -1.56 -5.32
N ILE A 15 -9.18 -0.34 -5.74
CA ILE A 15 -10.31 0.43 -5.14
C ILE A 15 -11.67 0.13 -5.83
N LEU A 16 -11.69 -0.43 -7.05
CA LEU A 16 -12.94 -0.65 -7.79
C LEU A 16 -13.35 -2.11 -8.02
N GLY A 17 -12.62 -3.11 -7.52
CA GLY A 17 -13.08 -4.51 -7.60
C GLY A 17 -13.44 -4.95 -9.02
N LEU A 18 -12.72 -4.47 -10.04
CA LEU A 18 -12.84 -5.00 -11.39
C LEU A 18 -12.05 -6.31 -11.45
N GLU A 19 -12.74 -7.42 -11.26
CA GLU A 19 -12.23 -8.72 -11.72
C GLU A 19 -11.97 -8.60 -13.22
N ALA A 20 -10.70 -8.71 -13.61
CA ALA A 20 -10.32 -8.95 -14.99
C ALA A 20 -10.74 -10.38 -15.35
N GLY A 21 -12.03 -10.54 -15.65
CA GLY A 21 -12.54 -11.74 -16.31
C GLY A 21 -11.83 -11.88 -17.65
N ALA A 22 -10.97 -12.88 -17.78
CA ALA A 22 -10.42 -13.33 -19.05
C ALA A 22 -11.55 -13.95 -19.89
N GLY A 23 -12.41 -13.09 -20.44
CA GLY A 23 -13.47 -13.42 -21.38
C GLY A 23 -13.18 -12.76 -22.71
N ASN A 24 -12.97 -13.58 -23.73
CA ASN A 24 -12.70 -13.20 -25.12
C ASN A 24 -13.76 -12.19 -25.65
N PRO A 25 -13.40 -10.96 -26.08
CA PRO A 25 -14.37 -10.02 -26.61
C PRO A 25 -14.69 -10.35 -28.08
N GLY A 26 -15.84 -10.99 -28.29
CA GLY A 26 -16.51 -11.02 -29.59
C GLY A 26 -17.07 -9.63 -29.96
N PRO A 27 -17.17 -9.29 -31.25
CA PRO A 27 -17.55 -7.94 -31.67
C PRO A 27 -19.07 -7.77 -31.63
N ALA A 28 -19.59 -6.93 -30.74
CA ALA A 28 -20.94 -6.41 -30.87
C ALA A 28 -21.08 -5.02 -30.25
N ASN A 29 -20.98 -4.03 -31.13
CA ASN A 29 -21.84 -2.84 -31.25
C ASN A 29 -21.95 -1.86 -30.07
N ALA A 30 -21.33 -0.70 -30.33
CA ALA A 30 -21.50 0.55 -29.63
C ALA A 30 -22.98 1.00 -29.58
N GLY A 31 -23.47 1.23 -28.37
CA GLY A 31 -24.69 1.97 -28.09
C GLY A 31 -24.40 3.04 -27.04
N ALA A 32 -24.17 4.27 -27.49
CA ALA A 32 -24.03 5.44 -26.62
C ALA A 32 -25.35 5.70 -25.87
N ILE A 33 -25.30 5.81 -24.54
CA ILE A 33 -26.42 6.32 -23.73
C ILE A 33 -25.99 7.69 -23.17
N PRO A 34 -26.76 8.77 -23.43
CA PRO A 34 -26.34 10.13 -23.11
C PRO A 34 -26.40 10.45 -21.60
N PHE A 35 -25.53 11.38 -21.22
CA PHE A 35 -25.34 11.91 -19.87
C PHE A 35 -26.42 12.96 -19.52
N ARG A 36 -26.82 12.99 -18.23
CA ARG A 36 -27.84 13.84 -17.55
C ARG A 36 -29.25 13.23 -17.55
N THR A 37 -29.82 12.87 -16.40
CA THR A 37 -30.20 13.80 -15.31
C THR A 37 -30.65 12.96 -14.12
N LEU A 38 -30.13 13.18 -12.91
CA LEU A 38 -30.82 12.99 -11.60
C LEU A 38 -29.80 13.10 -10.45
N GLN A 39 -29.52 14.32 -10.01
CA GLN A 39 -29.24 14.53 -8.59
C GLN A 39 -30.58 14.40 -7.86
N GLY A 40 -30.69 13.44 -6.94
CA GLY A 40 -31.80 13.37 -5.99
C GLY A 40 -32.31 11.96 -5.71
N VAL A 41 -31.85 11.41 -4.59
CA VAL A 41 -32.51 10.34 -3.82
C VAL A 41 -32.62 8.96 -4.48
N LEU A 42 -31.57 8.15 -4.35
CA LEU A 42 -31.73 6.70 -4.30
C LEU A 42 -30.78 6.12 -3.25
N ARG A 43 -31.27 6.06 -2.00
CA ARG A 43 -30.77 5.05 -1.04
C ARG A 43 -31.03 3.70 -1.69
N LEU A 44 -29.98 2.99 -2.10
CA LEU A 44 -30.11 1.61 -2.55
C LEU A 44 -30.48 0.76 -1.33
N PRO A 45 -31.66 0.10 -1.29
CA PRO A 45 -31.91 -0.95 -0.33
C PRO A 45 -31.12 -2.18 -0.82
N GLY A 46 -30.04 -2.54 -0.12
CA GLY A 46 -29.29 -3.74 -0.49
C GLY A 46 -27.80 -3.79 -0.15
N GLN A 47 -27.20 -2.78 0.48
CA GLN A 47 -25.92 -3.04 1.16
C GLN A 47 -26.20 -3.90 2.40
N ALA A 48 -26.01 -5.20 2.24
CA ALA A 48 -25.92 -6.12 3.35
C ALA A 48 -24.89 -5.57 4.35
N PRO A 49 -25.20 -5.52 5.66
CA PRO A 49 -24.19 -5.20 6.66
C PRO A 49 -23.02 -6.15 6.46
N ARG A 50 -21.78 -5.63 6.54
CA ARG A 50 -20.58 -6.47 6.53
C ARG A 50 -20.84 -7.65 7.45
N ARG A 51 -20.78 -8.88 6.91
CA ARG A 51 -21.05 -10.08 7.70
C ARG A 51 -20.14 -10.03 8.91
N SER A 52 -20.71 -9.76 10.07
CA SER A 52 -20.04 -10.04 11.34
C SER A 52 -19.87 -11.55 11.35
N SER A 53 -18.62 -12.02 11.25
CA SER A 53 -18.31 -13.43 11.37
C SER A 53 -18.91 -13.99 12.66
N PRO A 54 -19.58 -15.15 12.62
CA PRO A 54 -20.06 -15.80 13.83
C PRO A 54 -18.93 -16.01 14.84
N ALA A 55 -19.24 -15.79 16.12
CA ALA A 55 -18.32 -16.09 17.22
C ALA A 55 -17.94 -17.57 17.16
N GLY A 56 -16.68 -17.85 16.83
CA GLY A 56 -16.16 -19.19 16.61
C GLY A 56 -15.45 -19.42 15.26
N ASP A 57 -15.51 -18.47 14.33
CA ASP A 57 -14.68 -18.54 13.12
C ASP A 57 -13.20 -18.33 13.49
N PRO A 58 -12.27 -19.21 13.07
CA PRO A 58 -10.84 -18.99 13.26
C PRO A 58 -10.31 -17.73 12.55
N LEU A 59 -11.14 -17.11 11.70
CA LEU A 59 -10.88 -15.84 11.00
C LEU A 59 -11.55 -14.62 11.66
N ALA A 60 -12.38 -14.79 12.70
CA ALA A 60 -13.12 -13.70 13.34
C ALA A 60 -12.24 -12.62 13.99
N GLY A 61 -10.92 -12.85 14.04
CA GLY A 61 -9.92 -11.92 14.55
C GLY A 61 -8.94 -11.37 13.51
N MET A 62 -9.11 -11.65 12.21
CA MET A 62 -8.21 -11.16 11.15
C MET A 62 -8.95 -10.24 10.17
N SER A 63 -8.37 -9.09 9.86
CA SER A 63 -8.94 -8.06 9.00
C SER A 63 -8.32 -7.99 7.61
N ALA A 64 -7.07 -8.46 7.45
CA ALA A 64 -6.39 -8.57 6.16
C ALA A 64 -5.28 -9.64 6.21
N VAL A 65 -4.89 -10.17 5.06
CA VAL A 65 -3.74 -11.07 4.90
C VAL A 65 -2.99 -10.65 3.64
N GLU A 66 -1.68 -10.52 3.74
CA GLU A 66 -0.77 -10.14 2.67
C GLU A 66 0.32 -11.21 2.52
N THR A 67 0.66 -11.53 1.27
CA THR A 67 1.69 -12.53 0.95
C THR A 67 2.86 -11.86 0.26
N GLY A 68 4.07 -12.11 0.77
CA GLY A 68 5.30 -11.77 0.07
C GLY A 68 5.77 -12.89 -0.84
N GLY A 69 7.09 -12.93 -1.11
CA GLY A 69 7.69 -14.00 -1.91
C GLY A 69 7.58 -15.37 -1.23
N PHE A 70 8.01 -15.44 0.03
CA PHE A 70 8.03 -16.69 0.82
C PHE A 70 7.54 -16.52 2.26
N HIS A 71 6.95 -15.38 2.60
CA HIS A 71 6.35 -15.10 3.89
C HIS A 71 4.91 -14.62 3.73
N THR A 72 4.14 -14.70 4.82
CA THR A 72 2.76 -14.23 4.88
C THR A 72 2.57 -13.46 6.18
N CYS A 73 1.86 -12.35 6.11
CA CYS A 73 1.51 -11.54 7.27
C CYS A 73 0.00 -11.32 7.31
N ALA A 74 -0.57 -11.29 8.51
CA ALA A 74 -1.97 -11.01 8.74
C ALA A 74 -2.13 -9.82 9.70
N LEU A 75 -3.11 -8.97 9.38
CA LEU A 75 -3.57 -7.91 10.25
C LEU A 75 -4.69 -8.45 11.13
N THR A 76 -4.55 -8.31 12.44
CA THR A 76 -5.60 -8.69 13.39
C THR A 76 -6.67 -7.61 13.49
N ALA A 77 -7.85 -7.96 13.96
CA ALA A 77 -8.94 -7.03 14.25
C ALA A 77 -8.57 -6.01 15.36
N ALA A 78 -7.59 -6.33 16.20
CA ALA A 78 -7.03 -5.40 17.18
C ALA A 78 -5.98 -4.44 16.59
N GLY A 79 -5.71 -4.53 15.28
CA GLY A 79 -4.69 -3.75 14.58
C GLY A 79 -3.26 -4.24 14.85
N GLY A 80 -3.09 -5.47 15.31
CA GLY A 80 -1.78 -6.10 15.49
C GLY A 80 -1.35 -6.87 14.26
N VAL A 81 -0.06 -7.18 14.14
CA VAL A 81 0.50 -7.90 12.98
C VAL A 81 1.13 -9.20 13.43
N ILE A 82 0.78 -10.27 12.73
CA ILE A 82 1.44 -11.57 12.86
C ILE A 82 1.97 -12.01 11.50
N CYS A 83 3.13 -12.67 11.47
CA CYS A 83 3.73 -13.17 10.24
C CYS A 83 4.23 -14.61 10.40
N TRP A 84 4.34 -15.35 9.30
CA TRP A 84 4.93 -16.69 9.24
C TRP A 84 5.55 -16.94 7.86
N GLY A 85 6.34 -18.01 7.75
CA GLY A 85 7.07 -18.40 6.55
C GLY A 85 8.58 -18.17 6.67
N ASP A 86 9.21 -17.80 5.56
CA ASP A 86 10.63 -17.47 5.49
C ASP A 86 10.97 -16.20 6.28
N ASN A 87 12.16 -16.16 6.89
CA ASN A 87 12.62 -15.05 7.71
C ASN A 87 14.11 -14.74 7.52
N TRP A 88 14.74 -15.14 6.43
CA TRP A 88 16.19 -15.02 6.29
C TRP A 88 16.69 -13.56 6.35
N SER A 89 15.87 -12.61 5.89
CA SER A 89 16.14 -11.17 5.95
C SER A 89 15.39 -10.46 7.08
N GLY A 90 14.75 -11.21 7.99
CA GLY A 90 13.94 -10.62 9.05
C GLY A 90 12.55 -10.14 8.60
N GLN A 91 12.04 -10.62 7.46
CA GLN A 91 10.76 -10.19 6.88
C GLN A 91 9.52 -10.52 7.73
N LEU A 92 9.68 -11.33 8.79
CA LEU A 92 8.65 -11.56 9.82
C LEU A 92 8.67 -10.52 10.94
N GLY A 93 9.73 -9.71 11.08
CA GLY A 93 9.78 -8.59 12.02
C GLY A 93 9.79 -8.98 13.51
N ASP A 94 10.07 -10.25 13.83
CA ASP A 94 10.08 -10.80 15.19
C ASP A 94 11.43 -10.60 15.92
N GLY A 95 12.34 -9.81 15.33
CA GLY A 95 13.69 -9.60 15.86
C GLY A 95 14.65 -10.75 15.61
N THR A 96 14.26 -11.76 14.81
CA THR A 96 15.09 -12.93 14.50
C THR A 96 15.21 -13.13 12.99
N VAL A 97 16.01 -14.14 12.59
CA VAL A 97 16.16 -14.60 11.20
C VAL A 97 15.69 -16.05 11.00
N TYR A 98 14.91 -16.57 11.96
CA TYR A 98 14.46 -17.96 11.93
C TYR A 98 13.09 -18.08 11.26
N ASN A 99 12.98 -19.01 10.33
CA ASN A 99 11.71 -19.33 9.67
C ASN A 99 10.67 -19.78 10.70
N ARG A 100 9.41 -19.42 10.46
CA ARG A 100 8.30 -19.74 11.37
C ARG A 100 7.23 -20.51 10.61
N SER A 101 7.00 -21.76 11.01
CA SER A 101 5.88 -22.56 10.49
C SER A 101 4.53 -22.21 11.13
N THR A 102 4.55 -21.36 12.17
CA THR A 102 3.37 -20.86 12.88
C THR A 102 3.42 -19.34 12.97
N PRO A 103 2.28 -18.64 13.00
CA PRO A 103 2.26 -17.19 13.15
C PRO A 103 3.00 -16.70 14.40
N VAL A 104 3.85 -15.69 14.23
CA VAL A 104 4.56 -14.98 15.28
C VAL A 104 4.18 -13.51 15.25
N GLY A 105 4.12 -12.85 16.42
CA GLY A 105 3.87 -11.43 16.50
C GLY A 105 5.06 -10.60 15.99
N VAL A 106 4.75 -9.53 15.26
CA VAL A 106 5.75 -8.55 14.83
C VAL A 106 6.13 -7.64 16.02
N SER A 107 7.42 -7.42 16.21
CA SER A 107 7.94 -6.64 17.32
C SER A 107 7.39 -5.21 17.31
N GLY A 108 6.77 -4.80 18.42
CA GLY A 108 6.23 -3.44 18.56
C GLY A 108 4.92 -3.15 17.82
N LEU A 109 4.33 -4.12 17.11
CA LEU A 109 3.09 -3.96 16.35
C LEU A 109 1.96 -4.87 16.86
N ALA A 110 1.69 -4.82 18.17
CA ALA A 110 0.56 -5.53 18.78
C ALA A 110 -0.81 -4.86 18.49
N SER A 111 -0.80 -3.59 18.09
CA SER A 111 -1.99 -2.79 17.77
C SER A 111 -1.61 -1.57 16.91
N GLY A 112 -2.60 -0.86 16.38
CA GLY A 112 -2.39 0.44 15.73
C GLY A 112 -1.99 0.39 14.26
N VAL A 113 -2.05 -0.78 13.61
CA VAL A 113 -1.91 -0.94 12.17
C VAL A 113 -3.29 -0.98 11.50
N VAL A 114 -3.41 -0.34 10.33
CA VAL A 114 -4.66 -0.27 9.55
C VAL A 114 -4.54 -0.89 8.16
N ALA A 115 -3.32 -1.04 7.63
CA ALA A 115 -3.05 -1.75 6.39
C ALA A 115 -1.66 -2.37 6.39
N LEU A 116 -1.48 -3.41 5.59
CA LEU A 116 -0.22 -4.11 5.37
C LEU A 116 0.09 -4.13 3.87
N ALA A 117 1.36 -4.28 3.55
CA ALA A 117 1.82 -4.59 2.20
C ALA A 117 3.09 -5.45 2.31
N ALA A 118 3.15 -6.57 1.60
CA ALA A 118 4.32 -7.46 1.58
C ALA A 118 4.97 -7.50 0.19
N GLY A 119 6.27 -7.23 0.14
CA GLY A 119 7.13 -7.39 -1.03
C GLY A 119 7.77 -8.77 -1.09
N GLU A 120 8.84 -8.94 -1.86
CA GLU A 120 9.47 -10.26 -2.00
C GLU A 120 10.06 -10.77 -0.68
N ALA A 121 10.84 -9.92 0.00
CA ALA A 121 11.51 -10.24 1.26
C ALA A 121 11.45 -9.07 2.25
N HIS A 122 10.48 -8.16 2.10
CA HIS A 122 10.22 -7.06 3.04
C HIS A 122 8.73 -6.86 3.24
N THR A 123 8.36 -6.20 4.34
CA THR A 123 6.97 -5.93 4.69
C THR A 123 6.86 -4.50 5.21
N CYS A 124 5.78 -3.83 4.87
CA CYS A 124 5.45 -2.51 5.38
C CYS A 124 4.05 -2.49 5.99
N ALA A 125 3.86 -1.64 6.99
CA ALA A 125 2.60 -1.43 7.67
C ALA A 125 2.26 0.06 7.72
N LEU A 126 0.99 0.38 7.40
CA LEU A 126 0.41 1.69 7.62
C LEU A 126 -0.20 1.73 9.00
N THR A 127 0.24 2.66 9.82
CA THR A 127 -0.30 2.89 11.17
C THR A 127 -1.57 3.73 11.12
N ALA A 128 -2.42 3.60 12.14
CA ALA A 128 -3.62 4.42 12.32
C ALA A 128 -3.30 5.92 12.47
N ALA A 129 -2.06 6.26 12.84
CA ALA A 129 -1.55 7.63 12.88
C ALA A 129 -1.16 8.18 11.49
N GLY A 130 -1.28 7.37 10.44
CA GLY A 130 -0.90 7.73 9.06
C GLY A 130 0.60 7.64 8.77
N GLY A 131 1.39 7.10 9.70
CA GLY A 131 2.81 6.84 9.51
C GLY A 131 3.08 5.44 8.95
N VAL A 132 4.25 5.24 8.35
CA VAL A 132 4.65 3.96 7.73
C VAL A 132 5.87 3.38 8.43
N VAL A 133 5.80 2.10 8.72
CA VAL A 133 6.95 1.30 9.14
C VAL A 133 7.21 0.17 8.16
N CYS A 134 8.48 -0.17 7.96
CA CYS A 134 8.89 -1.29 7.12
C CYS A 134 9.95 -2.14 7.84
N TRP A 135 10.05 -3.42 7.48
CA TRP A 135 11.09 -4.35 7.97
C TRP A 135 11.39 -5.44 6.93
N GLY A 136 12.43 -6.22 7.17
CA GLY A 136 12.94 -7.24 6.26
C GLY A 136 14.15 -6.75 5.45
N SER A 137 14.29 -7.30 4.24
CA SER A 137 15.36 -6.96 3.30
C SER A 137 15.39 -5.47 2.99
N ASN A 138 16.58 -4.89 2.88
CA ASN A 138 16.80 -3.47 2.58
C ASN A 138 17.98 -3.20 1.63
N GLU A 139 18.50 -4.21 0.93
CA GLU A 139 19.68 -4.06 0.07
C GLU A 139 19.55 -2.95 -0.99
N TYR A 140 18.32 -2.64 -1.41
CA TYR A 140 18.00 -1.58 -2.38
C TYR A 140 17.37 -0.33 -1.76
N GLY A 141 17.33 -0.24 -0.43
CA GLY A 141 16.67 0.86 0.29
C GLY A 141 15.15 0.75 0.32
N GLN A 142 14.58 -0.46 0.15
CA GLN A 142 13.13 -0.68 0.11
C GLN A 142 12.40 -0.31 1.40
N LEU A 143 13.11 -0.21 2.54
CA LEU A 143 12.56 0.25 3.82
C LEU A 143 12.45 1.78 3.90
N GLY A 144 13.17 2.53 3.08
CA GLY A 144 13.09 4.00 3.04
C GLY A 144 13.48 4.70 4.35
N ASP A 145 14.22 4.03 5.23
CA ASP A 145 14.72 4.56 6.50
C ASP A 145 16.01 5.38 6.36
N GLY A 146 16.54 5.50 5.13
CA GLY A 146 17.81 6.16 4.84
C GLY A 146 19.03 5.24 4.95
N SER A 147 18.81 3.94 5.18
CA SER A 147 19.84 2.91 5.17
C SER A 147 19.67 1.94 4.00
N ALA A 148 20.63 1.02 3.85
CA ALA A 148 20.54 -0.14 2.95
C ALA A 148 20.76 -1.45 3.74
N THR A 149 20.51 -1.42 5.05
CA THR A 149 20.72 -2.56 5.95
C THR A 149 19.38 -3.18 6.29
N ASP A 150 19.30 -4.51 6.18
CA ASP A 150 18.13 -5.29 6.58
C ASP A 150 17.73 -4.97 8.02
N SER A 151 16.42 -4.93 8.27
CA SER A 151 15.89 -4.68 9.61
C SER A 151 15.03 -5.84 10.09
N LEU A 152 15.44 -6.45 11.20
CA LEU A 152 14.73 -7.57 11.82
C LEU A 152 13.48 -7.13 12.60
N THR A 153 13.29 -5.83 12.76
CA THR A 153 12.15 -5.22 13.44
C THR A 153 11.63 -4.03 12.64
N PRO A 154 10.36 -3.62 12.81
CA PRO A 154 9.81 -2.43 12.14
C PRO A 154 10.64 -1.17 12.40
N VAL A 155 11.04 -0.50 11.31
CA VAL A 155 11.68 0.81 11.32
C VAL A 155 10.78 1.83 10.63
N GLN A 156 10.82 3.08 11.10
CA GLN A 156 10.04 4.17 10.51
C GLN A 156 10.62 4.58 9.16
N VAL A 157 9.74 4.78 8.17
CA VAL A 157 10.14 5.34 6.88
C VAL A 157 10.45 6.82 7.06
N SER A 158 11.61 7.26 6.59
CA SER A 158 12.06 8.65 6.74
C SER A 158 11.10 9.62 6.06
N GLY A 159 10.61 10.59 6.81
CA GLY A 159 9.70 11.63 6.30
C GLY A 159 8.24 11.22 6.14
N LEU A 160 7.87 9.98 6.47
CA LEU A 160 6.48 9.46 6.37
C LEU A 160 5.92 9.06 7.73
N SER A 161 5.93 9.99 8.69
CA SER A 161 5.37 9.77 10.03
C SER A 161 3.86 10.02 10.13
N SER A 162 3.27 10.66 9.12
CA SER A 162 1.83 10.93 9.02
C SER A 162 1.40 11.18 7.57
N GLY A 163 0.09 11.24 7.34
CA GLY A 163 -0.49 11.66 6.06
C GLY A 163 -0.48 10.60 4.95
N VAL A 164 -0.06 9.36 5.23
CA VAL A 164 -0.16 8.25 4.26
C VAL A 164 -1.56 7.63 4.34
N VAL A 165 -2.19 7.45 3.18
CA VAL A 165 -3.54 6.86 3.03
C VAL A 165 -3.53 5.54 2.27
N GLY A 166 -2.40 5.15 1.68
CA GLY A 166 -2.27 3.90 0.97
C GLY A 166 -0.83 3.49 0.75
N LEU A 167 -0.61 2.18 0.61
CA LEU A 167 0.68 1.58 0.30
C LEU A 167 0.55 0.76 -0.98
N GLY A 168 1.58 0.82 -1.82
CA GLY A 168 1.78 -0.09 -2.96
C GLY A 168 3.18 -0.65 -2.88
N ILE A 169 3.32 -1.96 -2.99
CA ILE A 169 4.61 -2.64 -2.86
C ILE A 169 4.88 -3.49 -4.09
N GLY A 170 6.13 -3.50 -4.54
CA GLY A 170 6.65 -4.43 -5.53
C GLY A 170 7.77 -5.28 -4.91
N GLY A 171 8.41 -6.12 -5.73
CA GLY A 171 9.44 -7.06 -5.23
C GLY A 171 10.56 -6.37 -4.42
N HIS A 172 11.06 -5.25 -4.92
CA HIS A 172 12.16 -4.48 -4.31
C HIS A 172 11.88 -2.98 -4.18
N HIS A 173 10.62 -2.55 -4.23
CA HIS A 173 10.28 -1.14 -4.09
C HIS A 173 8.97 -0.96 -3.34
N THR A 174 8.84 0.21 -2.70
CA THR A 174 7.68 0.61 -1.92
C THR A 174 7.23 1.99 -2.37
N CYS A 175 5.92 2.17 -2.52
CA CYS A 175 5.28 3.42 -2.85
C CYS A 175 4.23 3.75 -1.78
N ALA A 176 4.15 5.02 -1.39
CA ALA A 176 3.16 5.52 -0.45
C ALA A 176 2.29 6.58 -1.14
N LEU A 177 0.98 6.51 -0.91
CA LEU A 177 0.02 7.52 -1.34
C LEU A 177 -0.25 8.46 -0.16
N LEU A 178 -0.01 9.76 -0.36
CA LEU A 178 -0.27 10.79 0.64
C LEU A 178 -1.67 11.39 0.49
N GLU A 179 -2.29 11.74 1.61
CA GLU A 179 -3.52 12.54 1.66
C GLU A 179 -3.25 13.90 0.97
N GLY A 180 -4.01 14.21 -0.08
CA GLY A 180 -3.79 15.40 -0.91
C GLY A 180 -2.82 15.25 -2.09
N GLY A 181 -2.29 14.05 -2.33
CA GLY A 181 -1.27 13.74 -3.36
C GLY A 181 -1.68 13.88 -4.84
N GLY A 182 -2.82 14.53 -5.13
CA GLY A 182 -3.16 14.97 -6.48
C GLY A 182 -2.60 16.36 -6.82
N ASP A 183 -2.40 17.24 -5.83
CA ASP A 183 -2.34 18.68 -6.12
C ASP A 183 -1.13 19.45 -5.58
N THR A 184 -0.23 18.86 -4.78
CA THR A 184 1.01 19.56 -4.39
C THR A 184 2.22 18.63 -4.32
N LEU A 185 3.08 18.73 -5.34
CA LEU A 185 4.50 18.40 -5.20
C LEU A 185 5.09 19.31 -4.11
N SER A 186 5.03 18.88 -2.86
CA SER A 186 5.80 19.50 -1.79
C SER A 186 7.27 19.13 -1.98
N VAL A 187 7.96 19.93 -2.79
CA VAL A 187 9.41 19.92 -2.84
C VAL A 187 9.90 20.25 -1.42
N PRO A 188 10.76 19.43 -0.79
CA PRO A 188 11.31 19.77 0.51
C PRO A 188 12.00 21.15 0.43
N PRO A 189 11.91 21.99 1.48
CA PRO A 189 12.59 23.28 1.49
C PRO A 189 14.11 23.05 1.37
N GLY A 190 14.66 23.26 0.18
CA GLY A 190 16.08 23.01 -0.10
C GLY A 190 16.41 22.68 -1.55
N ILE A 191 15.46 22.24 -2.38
CA ILE A 191 15.69 22.07 -3.83
C ILE A 191 15.16 23.30 -4.57
N ALA A 192 16.01 24.31 -4.68
CA ALA A 192 15.79 25.41 -5.61
C ALA A 192 15.96 24.87 -7.04
N PHE A 193 14.85 24.57 -7.72
CA PHE A 193 14.87 24.55 -9.18
C PHE A 193 15.06 25.99 -9.63
N GLU A 194 16.27 26.34 -10.04
CA GLU A 194 16.50 27.56 -10.80
C GLU A 194 15.57 27.54 -12.02
N ARG A 195 14.70 28.55 -12.08
CA ARG A 195 13.60 28.67 -13.03
C ARG A 195 14.11 28.57 -14.46
N PRO A 196 13.40 27.89 -15.39
CA PRO A 196 13.64 28.13 -16.80
C PRO A 196 13.16 29.55 -17.13
N LEU A 197 14.09 30.42 -17.52
CA LEU A 197 13.81 31.71 -18.14
C LEU A 197 13.00 31.48 -19.42
N TYR A 198 11.69 31.72 -19.36
CA TYR A 198 10.85 31.87 -20.54
C TYR A 198 11.03 33.31 -21.06
N LEU A 199 11.93 33.50 -22.03
CA LEU A 199 11.98 34.77 -22.76
C LEU A 199 10.76 34.88 -23.70
N PRO A 200 10.01 35.99 -23.70
CA PRO A 200 9.05 36.26 -24.76
C PRO A 200 9.80 36.66 -26.04
N MET A 201 9.64 35.88 -27.11
CA MET A 201 10.01 36.31 -28.46
C MET A 201 9.04 37.41 -28.89
N VAL A 202 9.49 38.67 -28.81
CA VAL A 202 8.81 39.83 -29.39
C VAL A 202 9.04 39.80 -30.90
N GLY A 203 7.95 39.77 -31.66
CA GLY A 203 7.95 39.96 -33.10
C GLY A 203 8.38 41.38 -33.49
N LYS A 204 9.10 41.48 -34.60
CA LYS A 204 9.20 42.65 -35.46
C LYS A 204 8.86 42.23 -36.87
#